data_AF-K7WP22-F1
#
_entry.id   AF-K7WP22-F1
#
_cell.length_a   1.000
_cell.length_b   1.000
_cell.length_c   1.000
_cell.angle_alpha   90.00
_cell.angle_beta   90.00
_cell.angle_gamma   90.00
#
_symmetry.space_group_name_H-M   'P 1'
#
loop_
_entity.id
_entity.type
_entity.pdbx_description
1 polymer ?
#
loop_
_entity_poly.entity_id
_entity_poly.type
_entity_poly.pdbx_seq_one_letter_code
_entity_poly.pdbx_strand_id
1 'polypeptide(L)' 'MSETATLLPLSTFIPVFGAISDRNWLHFKELERAFANSHGVETWADVLNFRIMPALEPEAKRWLLVQRCSQGIISVKAVA' A
#
# COMPACT_ATOMS: atom_id res chain seq x y z
N MET A 1 -10.90 10.28 5.50
CA MET A 1 -10.90 10.58 4.06
C MET A 1 -10.63 12.05 3.84
N SER A 2 -9.39 12.38 3.49
CA SER A 2 -9.04 13.75 3.07
C SER A 2 -9.60 14.00 1.66
N GLU A 3 -10.13 15.20 1.41
CA GLU A 3 -10.71 15.57 0.10
C GLU A 3 -9.73 15.32 -1.06
N THR A 4 -8.43 15.50 -0.82
CA THR A 4 -7.36 15.23 -1.79
C THR A 4 -7.29 13.76 -2.22
N ALA A 5 -7.56 12.81 -1.32
CA ALA A 5 -7.54 11.36 -1.63
C ALA A 5 -8.69 10.96 -2.57
N THR A 6 -9.82 11.67 -2.48
CA THR A 6 -11.02 11.39 -3.27
C THR A 6 -10.90 11.92 -4.70
N LEU A 7 -10.14 13.01 -4.89
CA LEU A 7 -9.97 13.74 -6.15
C LEU A 7 -8.85 13.20 -7.05
N LEU A 8 -7.98 12.33 -6.53
CA LEU A 8 -6.86 11.80 -7.30
C LEU A 8 -7.34 10.83 -8.39
N PRO A 9 -6.87 11.00 -9.64
CA PRO A 9 -7.29 10.16 -10.75
C PRO A 9 -6.75 8.74 -10.59
N LEU A 10 -7.53 7.74 -11.01
CA LEU A 10 -7.17 6.32 -10.95
C LEU A 10 -5.82 6.02 -11.61
N SER A 11 -5.47 6.74 -12.68
CA SER A 11 -4.18 6.62 -13.38
C SER A 11 -2.98 6.81 -12.46
N THR A 12 -3.13 7.54 -11.36
CA THR A 12 -2.10 7.73 -10.32
C THR A 12 -1.78 6.43 -9.59
N PHE A 13 -2.76 5.53 -9.46
CA PHE A 13 -2.64 4.29 -8.69
C PHE A 13 -2.36 3.06 -9.55
N ILE A 14 -2.54 3.14 -10.87
CA ILE A 14 -2.17 2.06 -11.81
C ILE A 14 -0.75 1.53 -11.57
N PRO A 15 0.31 2.36 -11.44
CA PRO A 15 1.64 1.81 -11.16
C PRO A 15 1.72 1.09 -9.81
N VAL A 16 0.94 1.52 -8.81
CA VAL A 16 0.87 0.85 -7.50
C VAL A 16 0.20 -0.52 -7.63
N PHE A 17 -0.91 -0.61 -8.37
CA PHE A 17 -1.57 -1.89 -8.66
C PHE A 17 -0.66 -2.83 -9.45
N GLY A 18 0.11 -2.30 -10.41
CA GLY A 18 1.13 -3.06 -11.14
C GLY A 18 2.20 -3.63 -10.22
N ALA A 19 2.77 -2.81 -9.33
CA ALA A 19 3.77 -3.24 -8.36
C ALA A 19 3.27 -4.35 -7.44
N ILE A 20 2.00 -4.26 -7.00
CA ILE A 20 1.38 -5.27 -6.14
C ILE A 20 1.13 -6.56 -6.92
N SER A 21 0.65 -6.46 -8.16
CA SER A 21 0.39 -7.61 -9.03
C SER A 21 1.68 -8.36 -9.37
N ASP A 22 2.76 -7.63 -9.63
CA ASP A 22 4.11 -8.16 -9.86
C ASP A 22 4.80 -8.67 -8.58
N ARG A 23 4.17 -8.47 -7.41
CA ARG A 23 4.74 -8.79 -6.08
C ARG A 23 6.10 -8.11 -5.87
N ASN A 24 6.26 -6.92 -6.44
CA ASN A 24 7.50 -6.15 -6.41
C ASN A 24 7.48 -5.16 -5.23
N TRP A 25 7.94 -5.64 -4.08
CA TRP A 25 7.96 -4.84 -2.84
C TRP A 25 8.85 -3.60 -2.93
N LEU A 26 9.97 -3.69 -3.66
CA LEU A 26 10.90 -2.57 -3.79
C LEU A 26 10.24 -1.41 -4.55
N HIS A 27 9.65 -1.73 -5.71
CA HIS A 27 8.97 -0.76 -6.55
C HIS A 27 7.74 -0.15 -5.84
N PHE A 28 6.98 -0.97 -5.10
CA PHE A 28 5.88 -0.47 -4.28
C PHE A 28 6.33 0.58 -3.26
N LYS A 29 7.46 0.37 -2.57
CA LYS A 29 8.00 1.34 -1.60
C LYS A 29 8.46 2.63 -2.24
N GLU A 30 9.04 2.57 -3.44
CA GLU A 30 9.43 3.77 -4.19
C GLU A 30 8.20 4.61 -4.55
N LEU A 31 7.14 3.95 -5.03
CA LEU A 31 5.86 4.61 -5.34
C LEU A 31 5.20 5.19 -4.10
N GLU A 32 5.18 4.46 -2.98
CA GLU A 32 4.70 4.97 -1.69
C GLU A 32 5.46 6.23 -1.28
N ARG A 33 6.80 6.20 -1.35
CA ARG A 33 7.64 7.33 -0.93
C ARG A 33 7.45 8.54 -1.83
N ALA A 34 7.40 8.33 -3.15
CA ALA A 34 7.15 9.39 -4.11
C ALA A 34 5.78 10.04 -3.86
N PHE A 35 4.75 9.23 -3.65
CA PHE A 35 3.41 9.70 -3.37
C PHE A 35 3.32 10.45 -2.05
N ALA A 36 3.89 9.91 -0.97
CA ALA A 36 3.90 10.54 0.35
C ALA A 36 4.67 11.88 0.34
N ASN A 37 5.74 11.98 -0.45
CA ASN A 37 6.46 13.25 -0.63
C ASN A 37 5.62 14.31 -1.35
N SER A 38 4.77 13.92 -2.32
CA SER A 38 3.95 14.85 -3.08
C SER A 38 2.64 15.23 -2.39
N HIS A 39 2.00 14.31 -1.69
CA HIS A 39 0.64 14.47 -1.16
C HIS A 39 0.52 14.32 0.35
N GLY A 40 1.61 13.96 1.04
CA GLY A 40 1.64 13.68 2.46
C GLY A 40 1.34 12.23 2.82
N VAL A 41 1.88 11.79 3.95
CA VAL A 41 1.72 10.43 4.48
C VAL A 41 0.26 10.14 4.87
N GLU A 42 -0.45 11.15 5.38
CA GLU A 42 -1.86 11.02 5.78
C GLU A 42 -2.77 10.75 4.58
N THR A 43 -2.55 11.46 3.47
CA THR A 43 -3.26 11.25 2.20
C THR A 43 -2.96 9.87 1.63
N TRP A 44 -1.71 9.42 1.71
CA TRP A 44 -1.35 8.07 1.28
C TRP A 44 -2.06 6.99 2.12
N ALA A 45 -2.08 7.13 3.44
CA ALA A 45 -2.76 6.18 4.31
C ALA A 45 -4.25 6.08 3.96
N ASP A 46 -4.89 7.20 3.66
CA ASP A 46 -6.29 7.23 3.28
C ASP A 46 -6.56 6.58 1.92
N VAL A 47 -5.76 6.91 0.89
CA VAL A 47 -5.82 6.26 -0.43
C VAL A 47 -5.58 4.76 -0.32
N LEU A 48 -4.59 4.34 0.46
CA LEU A 48 -4.27 2.93 0.63
C LEU A 48 -5.45 2.18 1.24
N ASN A 49 -6.04 2.71 2.31
CA ASN A 49 -7.13 2.05 3.04
C ASN A 49 -8.46 2.05 2.28
N PHE A 50 -8.80 3.14 1.61
CA PHE A 50 -10.14 3.32 1.03
C PHE A 50 -10.21 3.17 -0.49
N ARG A 51 -9.08 3.23 -1.22
CA ARG A 51 -9.06 3.07 -2.69
C ARG A 51 -8.31 1.82 -3.11
N ILE A 52 -7.07 1.66 -2.64
CA ILE A 52 -6.18 0.57 -3.10
C ILE A 52 -6.62 -0.75 -2.48
N MET A 53 -6.67 -0.82 -1.15
CA MET A 53 -7.07 -2.03 -0.43
C MET A 53 -8.36 -2.63 -0.95
N PRO A 54 -9.52 -1.95 -1.02
CA PRO A 54 -10.75 -2.58 -1.47
C PRO A 54 -10.68 -3.12 -2.91
N ALA A 55 -9.93 -2.46 -3.80
CA ALA A 55 -9.81 -2.83 -5.21
C ALA A 55 -8.90 -4.05 -5.47
N LEU A 56 -8.09 -4.46 -4.50
CA LEU A 56 -7.19 -5.61 -4.65
C LEU A 56 -7.93 -6.95 -4.53
N GLU A 57 -7.47 -7.94 -5.28
CA GLU A 57 -7.85 -9.33 -5.10
C GLU A 57 -7.36 -9.88 -3.74
N PRO A 58 -8.05 -10.87 -3.16
CA PRO A 58 -7.72 -11.40 -1.83
C PRO A 58 -6.26 -11.89 -1.70
N GLU A 59 -5.69 -12.49 -2.75
CA GLU A 59 -4.28 -12.90 -2.75
C GLU A 59 -3.32 -11.72 -2.72
N ALA A 60 -3.58 -10.69 -3.54
CA ALA A 60 -2.79 -9.46 -3.58
C ALA A 60 -2.86 -8.69 -2.25
N LYS A 61 -4.05 -8.60 -1.65
CA LYS A 61 -4.27 -8.05 -0.29
C LYS A 61 -3.40 -8.79 0.73
N ARG A 62 -3.46 -10.12 0.73
CA ARG A 62 -2.70 -10.96 1.67
C ARG A 62 -1.20 -10.75 1.50
N TRP A 63 -0.70 -10.74 0.27
CA TRP A 63 0.72 -10.47 0.00
C TRP A 63 1.15 -9.10 0.54
N LEU A 64 0.38 -8.05 0.23
CA LEU A 64 0.69 -6.69 0.67
C LEU A 64 0.70 -6.57 2.20
N LEU A 65 -0.28 -7.16 2.88
CA LEU A 65 -0.34 -7.21 4.34
C LEU A 65 0.82 -8.01 4.93
N VAL A 66 1.19 -9.14 4.33
CA VAL A 66 2.35 -9.92 4.75
C VAL A 66 3.63 -9.11 4.61
N GLN A 67 3.86 -8.40 3.50
CA GLN A 67 5.07 -7.58 3.34
C GLN A 67 5.11 -6.42 4.36
N ARG A 68 4.00 -5.72 4.54
CA ARG A 68 3.84 -4.64 5.53
C ARG A 68 4.06 -5.12 6.96
N CYS A 69 3.44 -6.23 7.35
CA CYS A 69 3.48 -6.76 8.71
C CYS A 69 4.74 -7.60 8.99
N SER A 70 5.35 -8.24 7.99
CA SER A 70 6.58 -9.04 8.20
C SER A 70 7.80 -8.17 8.49
N GLN A 71 7.79 -6.89 8.10
CA GLN A 71 8.82 -5.94 8.56
C GLN A 71 8.55 -5.41 10.00
N GLY A 72 7.36 -5.65 10.57
CA GLY A 72 6.94 -5.15 11.88
C GLY A 72 6.64 -6.21 12.95
N ILE A 73 6.51 -7.49 12.58
CA ILE A 73 6.27 -8.59 13.52
C ILE A 73 7.49 -9.51 13.50
N ILE A 74 8.58 -9.02 14.11
CA ILE A 74 9.46 -9.89 14.88
C ILE A 74 8.91 -9.97 16.32
N SER A 75 7.58 -10.00 16.52
CA SER A 75 7.02 -10.40 17.82
C SER A 75 7.10 -11.91 17.89
N VAL A 76 8.27 -12.37 18.33
CA VAL A 76 8.49 -13.52 19.21
C VAL A 76 7.56 -14.69 18.92
N LYS A 77 8.03 -15.62 18.07
CA LYS A 77 7.77 -17.04 18.34
C LYS A 77 8.46 -17.38 19.66
N ALA A 78 7.77 -17.17 20.79
CA ALA A 78 8.02 -17.97 21.97
C ALA A 78 7.20 -19.24 21.76
N VAL A 79 7.87 -20.23 21.17
CA VAL A 79 7.46 -21.63 21.31
C VAL A 79 7.71 -22.01 22.77
N ALA A 80 6.65 -22.42 23.46
CA ALA A 80 6.71 -23.18 24.70
C ALA A 80 6.12 -24.56 24.42
#